data_AF-A0A1Y2GSN9-F1
#
_entry.id   AF-A0A1Y2GSN9-F1
#
_cell.length_a   1.000
_cell.length_b   1.000
_cell.length_c   1.000
_cell.angle_alpha   90.00
_cell.angle_beta   90.00
_cell.angle_gamma   90.00
#
_symmetry.space_group_name_H-M   'P 1'
#
loop_
_entity.id
_entity.type
_entity.pdbx_description
1 polymer ?
#
loop_
_entity_poly.entity_id
_entity_poly.type
_entity_poly.pdbx_seq_one_letter_code
_entity_poly.pdbx_strand_id
1 'polypeptide(L)'
;MSDVKHNSMSEPRPADEEAVKVFRSIKDDVLKEIHRLNREDARHGLHEMDKLKHITEYTPTLYATEDVAFGRTYFAKIHLGDGKYVHARAHKNHNGEIKFYSLLTTPECAVWDEDTPLEYFID
;
A
#
# COMPACT_ATOMS: atom_id res chain seq x y z
N MET A 1 5.18 -8.87 28.47
CA MET A 1 4.02 -9.71 28.09
C MET A 1 2.79 -8.82 28.23
N SER A 2 2.00 -8.44 27.25
CA SER A 2 1.93 -8.72 25.81
C SER A 2 0.98 -7.65 25.23
N ASP A 3 1.44 -6.74 24.36
CA ASP A 3 0.53 -5.90 23.55
C ASP A 3 0.76 -6.18 22.06
N VAL A 4 0.87 -7.48 21.76
CA VAL A 4 0.91 -8.00 20.40
C VAL A 4 -0.54 -8.19 19.96
N LYS A 5 -0.92 -7.49 18.88
CA LYS A 5 -2.13 -7.66 18.06
C LYS A 5 -3.44 -7.11 18.63
N HIS A 6 -3.68 -5.83 18.43
CA HIS A 6 -4.96 -5.42 17.84
C HIS A 6 -4.71 -5.04 16.38
N ASN A 7 -4.27 -6.02 15.58
CA ASN A 7 -4.46 -5.91 14.14
C ASN A 7 -5.97 -6.07 13.93
N SER A 8 -6.68 -4.97 13.74
CA SER A 8 -8.08 -4.99 13.29
C SER A 8 -8.21 -5.54 11.86
N MET A 9 -7.09 -5.70 11.16
CA MET A 9 -7.02 -6.37 9.88
C MET A 9 -6.96 -7.89 10.01
N SER A 10 -7.53 -8.58 9.03
CA SER A 10 -7.40 -10.02 8.84
C SER A 10 -5.95 -10.45 8.66
N GLU A 11 -5.67 -11.74 8.79
CA GLU A 11 -4.35 -12.28 8.46
C GLU A 11 -4.01 -11.98 6.98
N PRO A 12 -2.77 -11.53 6.69
CA PRO A 12 -2.32 -11.33 5.32
C PRO A 12 -2.42 -12.62 4.53
N ARG A 13 -3.05 -12.54 3.36
CA ARG A 13 -3.24 -13.66 2.43
C ARG A 13 -2.82 -13.27 1.03
N PRO A 14 -2.50 -14.24 0.15
CA PRO A 14 -2.19 -13.97 -1.25
C PRO A 14 -3.29 -13.16 -1.93
N ALA A 15 -2.89 -12.19 -2.76
CA ALA A 15 -3.83 -11.37 -3.53
C ALA A 15 -4.74 -12.21 -4.41
N ASP A 16 -6.05 -12.10 -4.18
CA ASP A 16 -7.07 -12.73 -5.01
C ASP A 16 -7.56 -11.78 -6.11
N GLU A 17 -8.47 -12.27 -6.95
CA GLU A 17 -9.02 -11.47 -8.05
C GLU A 17 -9.74 -10.19 -7.57
N GLU A 18 -10.34 -10.19 -6.38
CA GLU A 18 -11.02 -9.01 -5.84
C GLU A 18 -9.98 -7.96 -5.43
N ALA A 19 -8.97 -8.35 -4.63
CA ALA A 19 -7.88 -7.48 -4.24
C ALA A 19 -7.17 -6.89 -5.48
N VAL A 20 -6.87 -7.73 -6.48
CA VAL A 20 -6.26 -7.26 -7.72
C VAL A 20 -7.14 -6.23 -8.44
N LYS A 21 -8.47 -6.44 -8.51
CA LYS A 21 -9.39 -5.45 -9.09
C LYS A 21 -9.43 -4.15 -8.30
N VAL A 22 -9.47 -4.23 -6.97
CA VAL A 22 -9.45 -3.07 -6.07
C VAL A 22 -8.21 -2.24 -6.30
N PHE A 23 -7.02 -2.84 -6.19
CA PHE A 23 -5.77 -2.10 -6.35
C PHE A 23 -5.48 -1.66 -7.79
N ARG A 24 -5.98 -2.38 -8.80
CA ARG A 24 -5.93 -1.90 -10.19
C ARG A 24 -6.77 -0.65 -10.42
N SER A 25 -7.95 -0.55 -9.79
CA SER A 25 -8.82 0.63 -9.93
C SER A 25 -8.20 1.91 -9.36
N ILE A 26 -7.38 1.78 -8.32
CA ILE A 26 -6.70 2.91 -7.65
C ILE A 26 -5.23 3.08 -8.07
N LYS A 27 -4.79 2.34 -9.10
CA LYS A 27 -3.39 2.33 -9.56
C LYS A 27 -2.89 3.75 -9.84
N ASP A 28 -3.66 4.53 -10.58
CA ASP A 28 -3.25 5.88 -10.97
C ASP A 28 -3.07 6.81 -9.76
N ASP A 29 -3.91 6.66 -8.73
CA ASP A 29 -3.80 7.48 -7.52
C ASP A 29 -2.62 7.06 -6.65
N VAL A 30 -2.37 5.75 -6.55
CA VAL A 30 -1.16 5.21 -5.91
C VAL A 30 0.11 5.73 -6.60
N LEU A 31 0.15 5.70 -7.94
CA LEU A 31 1.29 6.18 -8.70
C LEU A 31 1.50 7.69 -8.55
N LYS A 32 0.42 8.49 -8.55
CA LYS A 32 0.50 9.93 -8.28
C LYS A 32 1.10 10.21 -6.91
N GLU A 33 0.71 9.45 -5.90
CA GLU A 33 1.22 9.62 -4.53
C GLU A 33 2.69 9.24 -4.43
N ILE A 34 3.10 8.13 -5.05
CA ILE A 34 4.52 7.77 -5.18
C ILE A 34 5.31 8.90 -5.86
N HIS A 35 4.82 9.45 -6.97
CA HIS A 35 5.47 10.56 -7.66
C HIS A 35 5.47 11.87 -6.84
N ARG A 36 4.50 12.08 -5.96
CA ARG A 36 4.49 13.21 -5.02
C ARG A 36 5.59 13.04 -3.99
N LEU A 37 5.66 11.86 -3.37
CA LEU A 37 6.69 11.50 -2.38
C LEU A 37 8.10 11.59 -3.00
N ASN A 38 8.33 11.05 -4.21
CA ASN A 38 9.62 11.18 -4.91
C ASN A 38 10.04 12.64 -5.11
N ARG A 39 9.10 13.54 -5.40
CA ARG A 39 9.38 14.96 -5.60
C ARG A 39 9.70 15.68 -4.29
N GLU A 40 9.11 15.24 -3.18
CA GLU A 40 9.42 15.75 -1.84
C GLU A 40 10.79 15.25 -1.38
N ASP A 41 11.07 13.95 -1.57
CA ASP A 41 12.37 13.34 -1.28
C ASP A 41 13.52 14.02 -2.04
N ALA A 42 13.34 14.28 -3.34
CA ALA A 42 14.30 15.01 -4.16
C ALA A 42 14.50 16.48 -3.72
N ARG A 43 13.46 17.10 -3.13
CA ARG A 43 13.54 18.45 -2.57
C ARG A 43 14.32 18.47 -1.24
N HIS A 44 14.24 17.38 -0.48
CA HIS A 44 14.92 17.23 0.81
C HIS A 44 16.31 16.57 0.71
N GLY A 45 16.73 16.15 -0.49
CA GLY A 45 18.08 15.64 -0.77
C GLY A 45 18.36 14.26 -0.17
N LEU A 46 17.33 13.51 0.18
CA LEU A 46 17.43 12.20 0.80
C LEU A 46 17.65 11.07 -0.23
N HIS A 47 17.22 11.27 -1.49
CA HIS A 47 17.47 10.38 -2.65
C HIS A 47 17.00 8.92 -2.50
N GLU A 48 16.34 8.53 -1.42
CA GLU A 48 15.90 7.16 -1.18
C GLU A 48 14.84 6.70 -2.21
N MET A 49 14.08 7.65 -2.76
CA MET A 49 13.03 7.36 -3.73
C MET A 49 13.47 7.48 -5.20
N ASP A 50 14.75 7.78 -5.49
CA ASP A 50 15.29 7.73 -6.86
C ASP A 50 15.15 6.31 -7.47
N LYS A 51 15.09 5.29 -6.60
CA LYS A 51 14.85 3.89 -6.96
C LYS A 51 13.46 3.68 -7.59
N LEU A 52 12.48 4.55 -7.37
CA LEU A 52 11.12 4.44 -7.94
C LEU A 52 10.97 5.07 -9.33
N LYS A 53 12.03 5.60 -9.95
CA LYS A 53 11.97 6.21 -11.30
C LYS A 53 11.53 5.25 -12.40
N HIS A 54 11.67 3.93 -12.18
CA HIS A 54 11.27 2.89 -13.13
C HIS A 54 10.37 1.87 -12.44
N ILE A 55 9.07 2.16 -12.41
CA ILE A 55 8.05 1.17 -12.02
C ILE A 55 7.85 0.26 -13.23
N THR A 56 8.40 -0.96 -13.16
CA THR A 56 8.33 -1.94 -14.24
C THR A 56 7.14 -2.89 -14.07
N GLU A 57 6.58 -2.96 -12.86
CA GLU A 57 5.45 -3.83 -12.52
C GLU A 57 4.42 -3.11 -11.61
N TYR A 58 3.20 -3.64 -11.53
CA TYR A 58 2.23 -3.26 -10.51
C TYR A 58 1.37 -4.48 -10.18
N THR A 59 1.88 -5.31 -9.27
CA THR A 59 1.27 -6.61 -8.94
C THR A 59 1.02 -6.70 -7.45
N PRO A 60 -0.25 -6.64 -7.00
CA PRO A 60 -0.61 -6.98 -5.62
C PRO A 60 -0.19 -8.42 -5.32
N THR A 61 0.59 -8.64 -4.26
CA THR A 61 1.13 -9.96 -3.88
C THR A 61 0.45 -10.50 -2.64
N LEU A 62 0.33 -9.66 -1.61
CA LEU A 62 -0.40 -9.95 -0.36
C LEU A 62 -1.45 -8.89 -0.11
N TYR A 63 -2.52 -9.28 0.55
CA TYR A 63 -3.52 -8.35 1.04
C TYR A 63 -4.13 -8.80 2.37
N ALA A 64 -4.64 -7.82 3.11
CA ALA A 64 -5.42 -7.98 4.32
C ALA A 64 -6.63 -7.05 4.26
N THR A 65 -7.67 -7.36 5.02
CA THR A 65 -8.90 -6.56 5.04
C THR A 65 -9.34 -6.26 6.46
N GLU A 66 -9.94 -5.10 6.64
CA GLU A 66 -10.59 -4.68 7.89
C GLU A 66 -12.02 -4.26 7.56
N ASP A 67 -13.00 -4.87 8.24
CA ASP A 67 -14.40 -4.45 8.14
C ASP A 67 -14.62 -3.23 9.05
N VAL A 68 -15.12 -2.13 8.48
CA VAL A 68 -15.38 -0.87 9.18
C VAL A 68 -16.85 -0.47 9.02
N ALA A 69 -17.35 0.45 9.85
CA ALA A 69 -18.78 0.80 9.89
C ALA A 69 -19.39 1.16 8.51
N PHE A 70 -18.61 1.78 7.62
CA PHE A 70 -19.07 2.28 6.32
C PHE A 70 -18.49 1.54 5.10
N GLY A 71 -17.91 0.35 5.30
CA GLY A 71 -17.41 -0.47 4.21
C GLY A 71 -16.29 -1.41 4.64
N ARG A 72 -15.36 -1.65 3.73
CA ARG A 72 -14.19 -2.50 3.97
C ARG A 72 -12.93 -1.79 3.53
N THR A 73 -11.95 -1.76 4.43
CA THR A 73 -10.61 -1.29 4.13
C THR A 73 -9.77 -2.46 3.67
N TYR A 74 -9.00 -2.25 2.60
CA TYR A 74 -8.08 -3.19 2.01
C TYR A 74 -6.67 -2.65 2.21
N PHE A 75 -5.78 -3.50 2.69
CA PHE A 75 -4.35 -3.26 2.77
C PHE A 75 -3.70 -4.22 1.77
N ALA A 76 -2.84 -3.75 0.89
CA ALA A 76 -2.09 -4.65 0.03
C ALA A 76 -0.63 -4.27 -0.07
N LYS A 77 0.19 -5.31 -0.18
CA LYS A 77 1.57 -5.24 -0.60
C LYS A 77 1.63 -5.37 -2.12
N ILE A 78 2.16 -4.35 -2.78
CA ILE A 78 2.19 -4.24 -4.23
C ILE A 78 3.64 -4.26 -4.68
N HIS A 79 3.99 -5.22 -5.52
CA HIS A 79 5.28 -5.28 -6.19
C HIS A 79 5.32 -4.28 -7.35
N LEU A 80 6.31 -3.39 -7.32
CA LEU A 80 6.55 -2.37 -8.33
C LEU A 80 7.64 -2.75 -9.33
N GLY A 81 8.27 -3.91 -9.15
CA GLY A 81 9.42 -4.38 -9.92
C GLY A 81 10.75 -4.11 -9.22
N ASP A 82 11.82 -4.77 -9.69
CA ASP A 82 13.17 -4.70 -9.12
C ASP A 82 13.23 -4.98 -7.60
N GLY A 83 12.35 -5.84 -7.09
CA GLY A 83 12.28 -6.17 -5.65
C GLY A 83 11.73 -5.04 -4.77
N LYS A 84 11.13 -4.00 -5.37
CA LYS A 84 10.54 -2.86 -4.66
C LYS A 84 9.07 -3.11 -4.40
N TYR A 85 8.64 -2.89 -3.17
CA TYR A 85 7.26 -3.04 -2.76
C TYR A 85 6.73 -1.75 -2.14
N VAL A 86 5.42 -1.54 -2.26
CA VAL A 86 4.71 -0.50 -1.52
C VAL A 86 3.54 -1.14 -0.81
N HIS A 87 3.21 -0.64 0.38
CA HIS A 87 1.98 -1.06 1.06
C HIS A 87 0.94 0.04 0.85
N ALA A 88 -0.17 -0.31 0.23
CA ALA A 88 -1.24 0.63 -0.11
C ALA A 88 -2.52 0.29 0.63
N ARG A 89 -3.25 1.34 1.01
CA ARG A 89 -4.56 1.26 1.62
C ARG A 89 -5.63 1.78 0.67
N ALA A 90 -6.65 0.96 0.45
CA ALA A 90 -7.84 1.30 -0.30
C ALA A 90 -9.07 1.14 0.60
N HIS A 91 -10.08 1.98 0.42
CA HIS A 91 -11.36 1.82 1.10
C HIS A 91 -12.46 1.59 0.08
N LYS A 92 -13.22 0.52 0.26
CA LYS A 92 -14.41 0.19 -0.54
C LYS A 92 -15.65 0.45 0.32
N ASN A 93 -16.47 1.42 -0.05
CA ASN A 93 -17.70 1.72 0.67
C ASN A 93 -18.81 0.70 0.35
N HIS A 94 -19.92 0.75 1.10
CA HIS A 94 -21.10 -0.11 0.86
C HIS A 94 -21.74 0.07 -0.53
N ASN A 95 -21.52 1.21 -1.17
CA ASN A 95 -22.00 1.48 -2.54
C ASN A 95 -21.08 0.86 -3.62
N GLY A 96 -19.98 0.22 -3.22
CA GLY A 96 -19.00 -0.39 -4.11
C GLY A 96 -17.98 0.59 -4.71
N GLU A 97 -18.01 1.87 -4.32
CA GLU A 97 -16.98 2.82 -4.72
C GLU A 97 -15.68 2.51 -3.99
N ILE A 98 -14.59 2.46 -4.74
CA ILE A 98 -13.25 2.20 -4.24
C ILE A 98 -12.47 3.51 -4.30
N LYS A 99 -11.84 3.86 -3.18
CA LYS A 99 -10.98 5.05 -3.09
C LYS A 99 -9.62 4.67 -2.55
N PHE A 100 -8.57 5.23 -3.16
CA PHE A 100 -7.26 5.26 -2.55
C PHE A 100 -7.32 6.06 -1.26
N TYR A 101 -6.67 5.56 -0.22
CA TYR A 101 -6.62 6.25 1.08
C TYR A 101 -5.22 6.75 1.40
N SER A 102 -4.25 5.84 1.55
CA SER A 102 -2.87 6.19 1.89
C SER A 102 -1.89 5.09 1.49
N LEU A 103 -0.60 5.43 1.46
CA LEU A 103 0.51 4.48 1.39
C LEU A 103 1.11 4.36 2.79
N LEU A 104 1.69 3.21 3.11
CA LEU A 104 2.55 3.11 4.29
C LEU A 104 3.83 3.90 4.00
N THR A 105 3.93 5.06 4.64
CA THR A 105 5.10 5.91 4.57
C THR A 105 5.73 6.05 5.96
N THR A 106 7.04 6.19 5.98
CA THR A 106 7.81 6.66 7.15
C THR A 106 8.51 7.96 6.78
N PRO A 107 9.01 8.74 7.75
CA PRO A 107 9.76 9.97 7.46
C PRO A 107 10.95 9.77 6.51
N GLU A 108 11.47 8.55 6.41
CA GLU A 108 12.68 8.21 5.65
C GLU A 108 12.39 7.37 4.40
N CYS A 109 11.27 6.63 4.32
CA CYS A 109 11.00 5.74 3.19
C CYS A 109 9.51 5.38 3.02
N ALA A 110 9.09 5.16 1.77
CA ALA A 110 7.79 4.60 1.38
C ALA A 110 7.90 3.31 0.56
N VAL A 111 9.13 2.81 0.35
CA VAL A 111 9.45 1.59 -0.39
C VAL A 111 9.93 0.53 0.59
N TRP A 112 9.43 -0.68 0.39
CA TRP A 112 9.64 -1.82 1.26
C TRP A 112 10.22 -2.98 0.46
N ASP A 113 10.83 -3.93 1.15
CA ASP A 113 11.39 -5.15 0.55
C ASP A 113 10.36 -6.29 0.60
N GLU A 114 10.66 -7.41 -0.07
CA GLU A 114 9.79 -8.60 -0.09
C GLU A 114 9.55 -9.20 1.30
N ASP A 115 10.55 -9.13 2.19
CA ASP A 115 10.47 -9.69 3.54
C ASP A 115 9.67 -8.81 4.52
N THR A 116 9.40 -7.54 4.17
CA THR A 116 8.65 -6.64 5.05
C THR A 116 7.21 -7.13 5.21
N PRO A 117 6.74 -7.45 6.44
CA PRO A 117 5.39 -7.94 6.64
C PRO A 117 4.35 -6.86 6.29
N LEU A 118 3.21 -7.30 5.75
CA LEU A 118 2.05 -6.43 5.64
C LEU A 118 1.44 -6.27 7.04
N GLU A 119 1.47 -5.05 7.55
CA GLU A 119 0.96 -4.70 8.88
C GLU A 119 -0.17 -3.68 8.77
N TYR A 120 -0.93 -3.53 9.86
CA TYR A 120 -1.95 -2.50 9.94
C TYR A 120 -1.29 -1.12 10.09
N PHE A 121 -1.77 -0.14 9.34
CA PHE A 121 -1.31 1.25 9.45
C PHE A 121 -2.45 2.23 9.26
N ILE A 122 -2.40 3.32 10.03
CA ILE A 122 -3.46 4.33 10.05
C ILE A 122 -3.16 5.50 9.11
N ASP A 123 -1.88 5.80 8.86
CA ASP A 123 -1.30 7.00 8.21
C ASP A 123 -2.30 8.15 7.95
#